data_AF-A0A923VWS1-F1
#
_entry.id   AF-A0A923VWS1-F1
#
_cell.length_a   1.000
_cell.length_b   1.000
_cell.length_c   1.000
_cell.angle_alpha   90.00
_cell.angle_beta   90.00
_cell.angle_gamma   90.00
#
_symmetry.space_group_name_H-M   'P 1'
#
loop_
_entity.id
_entity.type
_entity.pdbx_description
1 polymer ?
#
loop_
_entity_poly.entity_id
_entity_poly.type
_entity_poly.pdbx_seq_one_letter_code
_entity_poly.pdbx_strand_id
1 'polypeptide(L)'
;MKFLVNVLSTIVGLFVFIMIFFFGILIIGAIFGGSSDSVAVKKDSVINFDLSSISNDYAGKFTDPLVNLFSEKSTVGLSDVINAVKEAKTDDKIKGISILNNDCNLGMAQRKALRDELENFKKSGKFIVSYADVYSQKEYYLNSVADTIYLNPIGEMDFKGLSAELMFFKDFQDKSGVKMEVIRHGKFKSAVEPFLENKMSDANREQTSSLLNSIWNSILTDISVSRKIPVEKLNQIADGLLARTPAMAKAAHLIDKIAYEDQFHNGIRKALKVNKNEDYHSVDIEDYAKNIMLSPKNADESDKIAIIYAQGEITSGEGDVNEIGERSMRRSLQEAKKDENVKAIILRIDSPGGNALTSDLIWREIEITKKVKPVVVSMGNLAASGGYYIA
;
A
#
# COMPACT_ATOMS: atom_id res chain seq x y z
N MET A 1 12.46 -14.96 -65.25
CA MET A 1 11.11 -15.34 -64.76
C MET A 1 11.14 -16.09 -63.42
N LYS A 2 11.98 -17.13 -63.23
CA LYS A 2 12.04 -17.88 -61.96
C LYS A 2 12.40 -17.05 -60.72
N PHE A 3 13.29 -16.06 -60.85
CA PHE A 3 13.66 -15.16 -59.75
C PHE A 3 12.45 -14.36 -59.22
N LEU A 4 11.69 -13.71 -60.11
CA LEU A 4 10.49 -12.93 -59.74
C LEU A 4 9.41 -13.81 -59.09
N VAL A 5 9.20 -15.03 -59.61
CA VAL A 5 8.26 -16.00 -59.02
C VAL A 5 8.70 -16.40 -57.60
N ASN A 6 10.00 -16.64 -57.38
CA ASN A 6 10.51 -17.00 -56.05
C ASN A 6 10.42 -15.83 -55.05
N VAL A 7 10.71 -14.60 -55.50
CA VAL A 7 10.57 -13.39 -54.66
C VAL A 7 9.11 -13.16 -54.28
N LEU A 8 8.18 -13.22 -55.24
CA LEU A 8 6.74 -13.11 -54.97
C LEU A 8 6.23 -14.22 -54.05
N SER A 9 6.66 -15.46 -54.27
CA SER A 9 6.28 -16.59 -53.40
C SER A 9 6.81 -16.41 -51.97
N THR A 10 8.01 -15.86 -51.81
CA THR A 10 8.60 -15.56 -50.50
C THR A 10 7.86 -14.42 -49.81
N ILE A 11 7.51 -13.35 -50.52
CA ILE A 11 6.73 -12.22 -49.98
C ILE A 11 5.34 -12.69 -49.55
N VAL A 12 4.66 -13.48 -50.38
CA VAL A 12 3.34 -14.04 -50.04
C VAL A 12 3.45 -15.00 -48.85
N GLY A 13 4.47 -15.85 -48.81
CA GLY A 13 4.73 -16.75 -47.67
C GLY A 13 4.98 -16.00 -46.36
N LEU A 14 5.80 -14.95 -46.39
CA LEU A 14 6.04 -14.07 -45.24
C LEU A 14 4.78 -13.31 -44.81
N PHE A 15 4.00 -12.79 -45.77
CA PHE A 15 2.76 -12.09 -45.47
C PHE A 15 1.75 -13.01 -44.78
N VAL A 16 1.58 -14.24 -45.30
CA VAL A 16 0.70 -15.25 -44.69
C VAL A 16 1.22 -15.67 -43.31
N PHE A 17 2.53 -15.88 -43.16
CA PHE A 17 3.13 -16.21 -41.87
C PHE A 17 2.89 -15.10 -40.83
N ILE A 18 3.11 -13.84 -41.20
CA ILE A 18 2.87 -12.69 -40.31
C ILE A 18 1.39 -12.56 -39.96
N MET A 19 0.48 -12.75 -40.92
CA MET A 19 -0.97 -12.73 -40.66
C MET A 19 -1.37 -13.86 -39.69
N ILE A 20 -0.90 -15.08 -39.90
CA ILE A 20 -1.18 -16.21 -39.01
C ILE A 20 -0.60 -15.96 -37.62
N PHE A 21 0.60 -15.40 -37.51
CA PHE A 21 1.22 -15.09 -36.23
C PHE A 21 0.48 -13.96 -35.51
N PHE A 22 0.07 -12.92 -36.24
CA PHE A 22 -0.70 -11.80 -35.71
C PHE A 22 -2.08 -12.25 -35.20
N PHE A 23 -2.83 -13.00 -36.01
CA PHE A 23 -4.12 -13.53 -35.58
C PHE A 23 -3.98 -14.63 -34.52
N GLY A 24 -2.91 -15.42 -34.56
CA GLY A 24 -2.59 -16.40 -33.51
C GLY A 24 -2.35 -15.73 -32.16
N ILE A 25 -1.57 -14.64 -32.14
CA ILE A 25 -1.36 -13.80 -30.95
C ILE A 25 -2.67 -13.14 -30.51
N LEU A 26 -3.52 -12.66 -31.43
CA LEU A 26 -4.83 -12.10 -31.07
C LEU A 26 -5.77 -13.13 -30.48
N ILE A 27 -5.77 -14.38 -30.97
CA ILE A 27 -6.60 -15.46 -30.45
C ILE A 27 -6.08 -15.88 -29.07
N ILE A 28 -4.77 -16.02 -28.89
CA ILE A 28 -4.16 -16.27 -27.57
C ILE A 28 -4.49 -15.10 -26.63
N GLY A 29 -4.33 -13.86 -27.08
CA GLY A 29 -4.68 -12.65 -26.32
C GLY A 29 -6.17 -12.56 -26.00
N ALA A 30 -7.07 -13.08 -26.83
CA ALA A 30 -8.51 -13.13 -26.53
C ALA A 30 -8.87 -14.26 -25.56
N ILE A 31 -8.17 -15.40 -25.62
CA ILE A 31 -8.37 -16.54 -24.72
C ILE A 31 -7.78 -16.26 -23.33
N PHE A 32 -6.63 -15.57 -23.26
CA PHE A 32 -5.91 -15.29 -22.01
C PHE A 32 -6.11 -13.87 -21.48
N GLY A 33 -6.47 -12.90 -22.33
CA GLY A 33 -6.76 -11.50 -21.96
C GLY A 33 -8.24 -11.21 -21.74
N GLY A 34 -9.10 -12.22 -21.87
CA GLY A 34 -10.54 -12.11 -21.64
C GLY A 34 -10.93 -12.54 -20.23
N SER A 35 -10.97 -11.59 -19.30
CA SER A 35 -12.07 -11.36 -18.33
C SER A 35 -11.57 -10.53 -17.13
N SER A 36 -11.74 -9.21 -17.24
CA SER A 36 -12.01 -8.35 -16.10
C SER A 36 -13.46 -8.56 -15.60
N ASP A 37 -13.90 -9.83 -15.56
CA ASP A 37 -15.25 -10.16 -15.14
C ASP A 37 -15.32 -10.07 -13.63
N SER A 38 -16.32 -9.33 -13.14
CA SER A 38 -16.61 -9.23 -11.71
C SER A 38 -16.70 -10.62 -11.09
N VAL A 39 -15.88 -10.89 -10.08
CA VAL A 39 -15.89 -12.19 -9.39
C VAL A 39 -17.18 -12.31 -8.57
N ALA A 40 -17.98 -13.33 -8.83
CA ALA A 40 -19.24 -13.51 -8.11
C ALA A 40 -19.00 -13.77 -6.61
N VAL A 41 -19.31 -12.79 -5.77
CA VAL A 41 -19.29 -12.95 -4.31
C VAL A 41 -20.45 -13.85 -3.88
N LYS A 42 -20.12 -15.04 -3.39
CA LYS A 42 -21.08 -16.02 -2.85
C LYS A 42 -21.56 -15.59 -1.47
N LYS A 43 -22.72 -16.13 -1.06
CA LYS A 43 -23.24 -15.93 0.30
C LYS A 43 -22.34 -16.65 1.31
N ASP A 44 -22.21 -16.06 2.48
CA ASP A 44 -21.42 -16.58 3.61
C ASP A 44 -19.91 -16.66 3.31
N SER A 45 -19.42 -15.73 2.47
CA SER A 45 -18.01 -15.60 2.09
C SER A 45 -17.15 -14.96 3.18
N VAL A 46 -15.88 -15.37 3.23
CA VAL A 46 -14.81 -14.74 4.01
C VAL A 46 -13.85 -14.04 3.05
N ILE A 47 -13.47 -12.80 3.35
CA ILE A 47 -12.46 -12.10 2.55
C ILE A 47 -11.09 -12.68 2.90
N ASN A 48 -10.38 -13.19 1.90
CA ASN A 48 -8.96 -13.47 2.01
C ASN A 48 -8.17 -12.17 1.84
N PHE A 49 -7.48 -11.78 2.89
CA PHE A 49 -6.88 -10.45 3.03
C PHE A 49 -5.39 -10.49 2.81
N ASP A 50 -5.02 -10.81 1.56
CA ASP A 50 -3.66 -10.74 1.06
C ASP A 50 -3.39 -9.34 0.49
N LEU A 51 -2.35 -8.67 0.99
CA LEU A 51 -1.91 -7.33 0.60
C LEU A 51 -0.51 -7.34 -0.01
N SER A 52 0.03 -8.52 -0.36
CA SER A 52 1.39 -8.70 -0.85
C SER A 52 1.69 -7.93 -2.14
N SER A 53 0.67 -7.73 -2.98
CA SER A 53 0.72 -6.92 -4.19
C SER A 53 0.52 -5.41 -3.95
N ILE A 54 0.07 -4.99 -2.76
CA ILE A 54 -0.36 -3.62 -2.47
C ILE A 54 0.81 -2.80 -1.92
N SER A 55 1.30 -1.87 -2.73
CA SER A 55 2.45 -1.02 -2.39
C SER A 55 2.11 0.46 -2.23
N ASN A 56 1.07 0.94 -2.92
CA ASN A 56 0.80 2.36 -3.10
C ASN A 56 -0.62 2.74 -2.68
N ASP A 57 -0.83 4.02 -2.33
CA ASP A 57 -2.17 4.57 -2.08
C ASP A 57 -3.07 4.47 -3.31
N TYR A 58 -2.47 4.71 -4.48
CA TYR A 58 -3.07 4.61 -5.80
C TYR A 58 -2.19 3.76 -6.72
N ALA A 59 -2.78 2.77 -7.38
CA ALA A 59 -2.07 1.84 -8.26
C ALA A 59 -2.12 2.24 -9.75
N GLY A 60 -2.78 3.35 -10.10
CA GLY A 60 -3.01 3.72 -11.50
C GLY A 60 -4.19 2.95 -12.10
N LYS A 61 -5.22 3.66 -12.56
CA LYS A 61 -6.41 3.05 -13.20
C LYS A 61 -6.41 3.20 -14.73
N PHE A 62 -5.45 3.95 -15.27
CA PHE A 62 -5.35 4.22 -16.70
C PHE A 62 -3.98 3.82 -17.22
N THR A 63 -3.98 2.76 -18.01
CA THR A 63 -2.88 2.36 -18.88
C THR A 63 -3.45 2.23 -20.28
N ASP A 64 -2.64 2.56 -21.27
CA ASP A 64 -2.94 2.31 -22.68
C ASP A 64 -3.39 0.84 -22.85
N PRO A 65 -4.47 0.53 -23.59
CA PRO A 65 -4.93 -0.83 -23.83
C PRO A 65 -3.82 -1.80 -24.29
N LEU A 66 -2.81 -1.31 -25.01
CA LEU A 66 -1.65 -2.09 -25.43
C LEU A 66 -0.71 -2.44 -24.27
N VAL A 67 -0.61 -1.59 -23.25
CA VAL A 67 0.19 -1.81 -22.03
C VAL A 67 -0.50 -2.82 -21.12
N ASN A 68 -1.83 -2.82 -21.03
CA ASN A 68 -2.59 -3.81 -20.27
C ASN A 68 -2.45 -5.24 -20.81
N LEU A 69 -2.21 -5.40 -22.13
CA LEU A 69 -2.03 -6.73 -22.73
C LEU A 69 -0.74 -7.43 -22.26
N PHE A 70 0.24 -6.68 -21.74
CA PHE A 70 1.56 -7.17 -21.33
C PHE A 70 1.90 -6.85 -19.86
N SER A 71 0.96 -6.31 -19.08
CA SER A 71 1.20 -5.85 -17.70
C SER A 71 0.30 -6.59 -16.71
N GLU A 72 0.90 -7.47 -15.90
CA GLU A 72 0.28 -8.10 -14.72
C GLU A 72 0.24 -7.17 -13.48
N LYS A 73 0.40 -5.85 -13.64
CA LYS A 73 0.35 -4.94 -12.48
C LYS A 73 -1.05 -4.90 -11.88
N SER A 74 -1.14 -5.18 -10.57
CA SER A 74 -2.37 -4.97 -9.81
C SER A 74 -2.83 -3.52 -9.98
N THR A 75 -4.11 -3.35 -10.32
CA THR A 75 -4.77 -2.06 -10.49
C THR A 75 -5.42 -1.57 -9.18
N VAL A 76 -5.20 -2.29 -8.08
CA VAL A 76 -5.81 -2.02 -6.77
C VAL A 76 -4.80 -1.28 -5.88
N GLY A 77 -5.13 -0.06 -5.49
CA GLY A 77 -4.35 0.69 -4.49
C GLY A 77 -4.91 0.49 -3.08
N LEU A 78 -4.16 0.94 -2.06
CA LEU A 78 -4.62 0.91 -0.67
C LEU A 78 -5.98 1.61 -0.49
N SER A 79 -6.22 2.70 -1.21
CA SER A 79 -7.49 3.43 -1.12
C SER A 79 -8.68 2.57 -1.56
N ASP A 80 -8.47 1.72 -2.58
CA ASP A 80 -9.49 0.78 -3.06
C ASP A 80 -9.70 -0.35 -2.04
N VAL A 81 -8.63 -0.85 -1.41
CA VAL A 81 -8.70 -1.83 -0.30
C VAL A 81 -9.46 -1.29 0.91
N ILE A 82 -9.15 -0.06 1.36
CA ILE A 82 -9.86 0.60 2.48
C ILE A 82 -11.35 0.73 2.14
N ASN A 83 -11.68 1.15 0.92
CA ASN A 83 -13.06 1.25 0.49
C ASN A 83 -13.74 -0.13 0.43
N ALA A 84 -13.03 -1.17 -0.01
CA ALA A 84 -13.52 -2.55 0.02
C ALA A 84 -13.82 -3.03 1.45
N VAL A 85 -12.94 -2.78 2.43
CA VAL A 85 -13.21 -3.13 3.84
C VAL A 85 -14.45 -2.38 4.35
N LYS A 86 -14.60 -1.10 3.98
CA LYS A 86 -15.75 -0.29 4.33
C LYS A 86 -17.06 -0.84 3.78
N GLU A 87 -17.10 -1.24 2.51
CA GLU A 87 -18.30 -1.86 1.90
C GLU A 87 -18.57 -3.25 2.46
N ALA A 88 -17.51 -4.05 2.68
CA ALA A 88 -17.60 -5.37 3.27
C ALA A 88 -18.23 -5.36 4.67
N LYS A 89 -18.12 -4.25 5.41
CA LYS A 89 -18.78 -4.06 6.71
C LYS A 89 -20.30 -4.24 6.61
N THR A 90 -20.93 -3.72 5.56
CA THR A 90 -22.39 -3.75 5.36
C THR A 90 -22.86 -4.80 4.37
N ASP A 91 -21.96 -5.47 3.65
CA ASP A 91 -22.32 -6.53 2.71
C ASP A 91 -22.73 -7.84 3.43
N ASP A 92 -24.01 -8.21 3.38
CA ASP A 92 -24.56 -9.41 4.03
C ASP A 92 -23.93 -10.72 3.56
N LYS A 93 -23.32 -10.74 2.38
CA LYS A 93 -22.61 -11.91 1.85
C LYS A 93 -21.28 -12.15 2.57
N ILE A 94 -20.65 -11.10 3.09
CA ILE A 94 -19.38 -11.19 3.82
C ILE A 94 -19.61 -11.43 5.30
N LYS A 95 -18.96 -12.46 5.86
CA LYS A 95 -19.06 -12.84 7.29
C LYS A 95 -17.83 -12.52 8.12
N GLY A 96 -16.69 -12.32 7.47
CA GLY A 96 -15.45 -11.99 8.15
C GLY A 96 -14.29 -11.81 7.20
N ILE A 97 -13.13 -11.53 7.79
CA ILE A 97 -11.85 -11.34 7.12
C ILE A 97 -10.87 -12.36 7.68
N SER A 98 -10.15 -13.06 6.81
CA SER A 98 -9.03 -13.93 7.17
C SER A 98 -7.73 -13.34 6.64
N ILE A 99 -6.76 -13.14 7.53
CA ILE A 99 -5.42 -12.65 7.19
C ILE A 99 -4.47 -13.84 7.34
N LEU A 100 -3.88 -14.33 6.24
CA LEU A 100 -3.03 -15.51 6.23
C LEU A 100 -1.65 -15.14 5.69
N ASN A 101 -0.60 -15.28 6.51
CA ASN A 101 0.80 -15.05 6.11
C ASN A 101 1.00 -13.73 5.33
N ASN A 102 0.24 -12.70 5.69
CA ASN A 102 0.23 -11.43 4.96
C ASN A 102 1.51 -10.64 5.24
N ASP A 103 2.24 -10.31 4.18
CA ASP A 103 3.37 -9.38 4.18
C ASP A 103 3.07 -8.29 3.15
N CYS A 104 3.18 -7.01 3.51
CA CYS A 104 2.84 -5.91 2.60
C CYS A 104 3.85 -4.77 2.63
N ASN A 105 3.99 -4.11 1.49
CA ASN A 105 4.98 -3.05 1.28
C ASN A 105 4.53 -1.67 1.76
N LEU A 106 3.38 -1.58 2.42
CA LEU A 106 2.84 -0.32 2.93
C LEU A 106 3.80 0.34 3.93
N GLY A 107 3.62 1.62 4.21
CA GLY A 107 4.27 2.28 5.35
C GLY A 107 3.43 2.23 6.63
N MET A 108 3.90 2.87 7.71
CA MET A 108 3.21 2.83 9.01
C MET A 108 1.91 3.64 9.02
N ALA A 109 1.86 4.80 8.36
CA ALA A 109 0.64 5.62 8.30
C ALA A 109 -0.45 4.93 7.47
N GLN A 110 -0.05 4.29 6.37
CA GLN A 110 -0.92 3.45 5.55
C GLN A 110 -1.45 2.23 6.31
N ARG A 111 -0.58 1.48 7.01
CA ARG A 111 -1.01 0.39 7.90
C ARG A 111 -1.98 0.88 8.96
N LYS A 112 -1.74 2.06 9.55
CA LYS A 112 -2.66 2.65 10.52
C LYS A 112 -4.04 2.93 9.91
N ALA A 113 -4.10 3.60 8.75
CA ALA A 113 -5.37 3.88 8.08
C ALA A 113 -6.16 2.60 7.78
N LEU A 114 -5.47 1.54 7.32
CA LEU A 114 -6.10 0.24 7.08
C LEU A 114 -6.55 -0.43 8.38
N ARG A 115 -5.71 -0.39 9.42
CA ARG A 115 -6.01 -0.95 10.74
C ARG A 115 -7.22 -0.28 11.36
N ASP A 116 -7.32 1.05 11.28
CA ASP A 116 -8.45 1.82 11.79
C ASP A 116 -9.75 1.41 11.06
N GLU A 117 -9.69 1.13 9.76
CA GLU A 117 -10.86 0.62 9.01
C GLU A 117 -11.20 -0.84 9.33
N LEU A 118 -10.21 -1.71 9.57
CA LEU A 118 -10.44 -3.06 10.10
C LEU A 118 -11.10 -3.00 11.49
N GLU A 119 -10.71 -2.06 12.34
CA GLU A 119 -11.36 -1.84 13.63
C GLU A 119 -12.80 -1.35 13.46
N ASN A 120 -13.07 -0.49 12.48
CA ASN A 120 -14.44 -0.10 12.11
C ASN A 120 -15.26 -1.26 11.54
N PHE A 121 -14.66 -2.16 10.78
CA PHE A 121 -15.29 -3.38 10.26
C PHE A 121 -15.75 -4.28 11.42
N LYS A 122 -14.91 -4.49 12.43
CA LYS A 122 -15.25 -5.31 13.62
C LYS A 122 -16.48 -4.84 14.37
N LYS A 123 -16.78 -3.53 14.34
CA LYS A 123 -18.00 -2.97 14.96
C LYS A 123 -19.30 -3.52 14.35
N SER A 124 -19.25 -4.15 13.16
CA SER A 124 -20.39 -4.86 12.56
C SER A 124 -20.71 -6.22 13.20
N GLY A 125 -19.82 -6.74 14.04
CA GLY A 125 -19.91 -8.08 14.61
C GLY A 125 -19.37 -9.20 13.70
N LYS A 126 -18.89 -8.86 12.49
CA LYS A 126 -18.15 -9.77 11.62
C LYS A 126 -16.75 -10.02 12.17
N PHE A 127 -16.27 -11.25 12.03
CA PHE A 127 -15.00 -11.64 12.64
C PHE A 127 -13.79 -11.23 11.79
N ILE A 128 -12.66 -11.02 12.44
CA ILE A 128 -11.33 -10.98 11.82
C ILE A 128 -10.45 -12.02 12.49
N VAL A 129 -9.82 -12.89 11.71
CA VAL A 129 -8.83 -13.86 12.24
C VAL A 129 -7.53 -13.74 11.47
N SER A 130 -6.41 -13.91 12.17
CA SER A 130 -5.09 -13.89 11.54
C SER A 130 -4.29 -15.14 11.85
N TYR A 131 -3.49 -15.58 10.88
CA TYR A 131 -2.47 -16.59 11.04
C TYR A 131 -1.17 -16.12 10.41
N ALA A 132 -0.04 -16.41 11.07
CA ALA A 132 1.26 -16.34 10.41
C ALA A 132 2.21 -17.44 10.90
N ASP A 133 3.13 -17.83 10.04
CA ASP A 133 4.32 -18.58 10.42
C ASP A 133 5.33 -17.67 11.12
N VAL A 134 5.47 -16.43 10.64
CA VAL A 134 6.28 -15.39 11.27
C VAL A 134 5.51 -14.08 11.30
N TYR A 135 5.43 -13.47 12.48
CA TYR A 135 4.95 -12.09 12.61
C TYR A 135 6.12 -11.13 12.70
N SER A 136 6.39 -10.39 11.62
CA SER A 136 7.21 -9.18 11.72
C SER A 136 6.51 -8.16 12.64
N GLN A 137 7.25 -7.19 13.18
CA GLN A 137 6.65 -6.16 14.04
C GLN A 137 5.60 -5.31 13.31
N LYS A 138 5.84 -4.99 12.03
CA LYS A 138 4.90 -4.21 11.22
C LYS A 138 3.65 -5.02 10.91
N GLU A 139 3.81 -6.31 10.68
CA GLU A 139 2.73 -7.21 10.32
C GLU A 139 1.88 -7.49 11.55
N TYR A 140 2.52 -7.70 12.71
CA TYR A 140 1.84 -7.81 13.99
C TYR A 140 1.03 -6.56 14.33
N TYR A 141 1.54 -5.35 14.07
CA TYR A 141 0.77 -4.13 14.31
C TYR A 141 -0.59 -4.14 13.57
N LEU A 142 -0.60 -4.47 12.28
CA LEU A 142 -1.83 -4.59 11.50
C LEU A 142 -2.71 -5.74 12.00
N ASN A 143 -2.12 -6.93 12.21
CA ASN A 143 -2.84 -8.14 12.60
C ASN A 143 -3.35 -8.10 14.07
N SER A 144 -2.81 -7.22 14.90
CA SER A 144 -3.23 -7.04 16.31
C SER A 144 -4.70 -6.64 16.46
N VAL A 145 -5.35 -6.19 15.38
CA VAL A 145 -6.78 -5.87 15.34
C VAL A 145 -7.65 -7.14 15.33
N ALA A 146 -7.13 -8.29 14.91
CA ALA A 146 -7.89 -9.53 14.78
C ALA A 146 -8.52 -10.00 16.11
N ASP A 147 -9.67 -10.66 16.02
CA ASP A 147 -10.34 -11.31 17.16
C ASP A 147 -9.58 -12.53 17.65
N THR A 148 -8.86 -13.21 16.76
CA THR A 148 -8.00 -14.33 17.12
C THR A 148 -6.76 -14.34 16.25
N ILE A 149 -5.60 -14.31 16.91
CA ILE A 149 -4.27 -14.35 16.31
C ILE A 149 -3.67 -15.74 16.55
N TYR A 150 -3.38 -16.43 15.46
CA TYR A 150 -2.75 -17.74 15.42
C TYR A 150 -1.28 -17.59 15.01
N LEU A 151 -0.39 -18.30 15.70
CA LEU A 151 1.03 -18.40 15.32
C LEU A 151 1.41 -19.87 15.19
N ASN A 152 2.17 -20.19 14.16
CA ASN A 152 2.70 -21.53 13.93
C ASN A 152 3.46 -22.06 15.17
N PRO A 153 3.36 -23.36 15.54
CA PRO A 153 4.07 -23.95 16.68
C PRO A 153 5.60 -23.80 16.66
N ILE A 154 6.19 -23.68 15.48
CA ILE A 154 7.64 -23.45 15.27
C ILE A 154 7.91 -22.07 14.65
N GLY A 155 6.94 -21.17 14.72
CA GLY A 155 7.02 -19.81 14.20
C GLY A 155 7.77 -18.83 15.08
N GLU A 156 7.86 -17.58 14.62
CA GLU A 156 8.56 -16.49 15.33
C GLU A 156 7.73 -15.20 15.34
N MET A 157 8.02 -14.32 16.28
CA MET A 157 7.37 -13.00 16.36
C MET A 157 8.37 -11.91 16.78
N ASP A 158 8.43 -10.86 15.97
CA ASP A 158 9.21 -9.66 16.26
C ASP A 158 8.35 -8.62 17.00
N PHE A 159 8.76 -8.31 18.23
CA PHE A 159 8.23 -7.17 18.99
C PHE A 159 9.34 -6.61 19.87
N LYS A 160 10.04 -5.59 19.37
CA LYS A 160 11.36 -5.16 19.85
C LYS A 160 11.61 -3.64 19.81
N GLY A 161 10.58 -2.84 19.53
CA GLY A 161 10.69 -1.39 19.43
C GLY A 161 11.19 -0.91 18.07
N LEU A 162 11.58 0.36 17.97
CA LEU A 162 12.05 0.98 16.73
C LEU A 162 13.48 1.51 16.88
N SER A 163 14.27 1.37 15.83
CA SER A 163 15.63 1.91 15.73
C SER A 163 15.87 2.53 14.37
N ALA A 164 16.80 3.48 14.30
CA ALA A 164 17.32 4.01 13.06
C ALA A 164 18.83 3.78 13.00
N GLU A 165 19.31 3.29 11.86
CA GLU A 165 20.72 3.08 11.60
C GLU A 165 21.15 3.95 10.41
N LEU A 166 22.28 4.62 10.54
CA LEU A 166 22.79 5.56 9.55
C LEU A 166 24.26 5.24 9.27
N MET A 167 24.60 5.09 8.00
CA MET A 167 25.98 4.98 7.55
C MET A 167 26.60 6.37 7.43
N PHE A 168 27.91 6.45 7.70
CA PHE A 168 28.70 7.66 7.50
C PHE A 168 29.95 7.34 6.67
N PHE A 169 30.29 8.24 5.76
CA PHE A 169 31.27 8.03 4.69
C PHE A 169 32.42 9.05 4.73
N LYS A 170 32.50 9.93 5.73
CA LYS A 170 33.54 10.96 5.79
C LYS A 170 34.95 10.36 5.74
N ASP A 171 35.24 9.33 6.54
CA ASP A 171 36.58 8.71 6.54
C ASP A 171 36.90 8.00 5.22
N PHE A 172 35.89 7.45 4.53
CA PHE A 172 36.07 6.89 3.20
C PHE A 172 36.44 7.96 2.17
N GLN A 173 35.77 9.12 2.23
CA GLN A 173 36.08 10.27 1.37
C GLN A 173 37.49 10.81 1.61
N ASP A 174 37.91 10.92 2.88
CA ASP A 174 39.25 11.39 3.23
C ASP A 174 40.36 10.43 2.74
N LYS A 175 40.10 9.12 2.72
CA LYS A 175 41.04 8.11 2.20
C LYS A 175 41.06 8.01 0.69
N SER A 176 39.89 8.06 0.05
CA SER A 176 39.76 7.91 -1.41
C SER A 176 40.12 9.18 -2.17
N GLY A 177 40.05 10.34 -1.51
CA GLY A 177 40.18 11.65 -2.15
C GLY A 177 38.91 12.11 -2.88
N VAL A 178 37.86 11.29 -2.94
CA VAL A 178 36.56 11.67 -3.50
C VAL A 178 35.76 12.39 -2.43
N LYS A 179 35.46 13.67 -2.64
CA LYS A 179 34.75 14.52 -1.67
C LYS A 179 33.43 15.02 -2.19
N MET A 180 32.40 14.97 -1.36
CA MET A 180 31.10 15.57 -1.62
C MET A 180 31.12 17.04 -1.21
N GLU A 181 30.83 17.93 -2.16
CA GLU A 181 30.60 19.35 -1.87
C GLU A 181 29.14 19.55 -1.49
N VAL A 182 28.89 19.99 -0.25
CA VAL A 182 27.55 20.08 0.31
C VAL A 182 27.18 21.51 0.62
N ILE A 183 26.07 21.96 0.04
CA ILE A 183 25.39 23.20 0.43
C ILE A 183 24.12 22.82 1.19
N ARG A 184 23.99 23.26 2.44
CA ARG A 184 22.81 23.02 3.26
C ARG A 184 22.41 24.25 4.05
N HIS A 185 21.10 24.38 4.29
CA HIS A 185 20.55 25.36 5.21
C HIS A 185 19.60 24.66 6.19
N GLY A 186 19.74 24.97 7.48
CA GLY A 186 18.92 24.41 8.57
C GLY A 186 19.65 23.32 9.38
N LYS A 187 19.59 23.46 10.71
CA LYS A 187 20.23 22.55 11.69
C LYS A 187 19.77 21.10 11.56
N PHE A 188 18.52 20.90 11.17
CA PHE A 188 17.84 19.60 11.10
C PHE A 188 17.87 18.96 9.68
N LYS A 189 18.46 19.64 8.68
CA LYS A 189 18.60 19.09 7.32
C LYS A 189 19.75 18.07 7.29
N SER A 190 19.47 16.86 7.79
CA SER A 190 20.49 15.86 8.13
C SER A 190 20.80 14.83 7.05
N ALA A 191 20.05 14.80 5.94
CA ALA A 191 20.26 13.83 4.84
C ALA A 191 21.68 13.86 4.26
N VAL A 192 22.40 14.96 4.44
CA VAL A 192 23.79 15.14 3.99
C VAL A 192 24.84 14.88 5.07
N GLU A 193 24.44 14.69 6.34
CA GLU A 193 25.37 14.38 7.43
C GLU A 193 26.23 13.13 7.18
N PRO A 194 25.72 12.05 6.56
CA PRO A 194 26.54 10.91 6.16
C PRO A 194 27.82 11.28 5.40
N PHE A 195 27.82 12.40 4.67
CA PHE A 195 28.97 12.84 3.89
C PHE A 195 29.85 13.89 4.59
N LEU A 196 29.37 14.47 5.70
CA LEU A 196 30.05 15.56 6.41
C LEU A 196 30.74 15.10 7.69
N GLU A 197 30.17 14.11 8.37
CA GLU A 197 30.55 13.68 9.72
C GLU A 197 30.73 12.15 9.78
N ASN A 198 31.14 11.62 10.94
CA ASN A 198 31.17 10.17 11.21
C ASN A 198 30.14 9.73 12.27
N LYS A 199 29.24 10.64 12.65
CA LYS A 199 28.18 10.40 13.64
C LYS A 199 27.03 11.36 13.42
N MET A 200 25.86 10.99 13.92
CA MET A 200 24.70 11.89 13.96
C MET A 200 25.05 13.15 14.74
N SER A 201 24.63 14.32 14.22
CA SER A 201 24.60 15.53 15.04
C SER A 201 23.57 15.40 16.17
N ASP A 202 23.68 16.24 17.19
CA ASP A 202 22.69 16.30 18.28
C ASP A 202 21.28 16.64 17.73
N ALA A 203 21.21 17.50 16.72
CA ALA A 203 19.96 17.87 16.05
C ALA A 203 19.33 16.66 15.35
N ASN A 204 20.15 15.91 14.60
CA ASN A 204 19.66 14.73 13.90
C ASN A 204 19.24 13.63 14.88
N ARG A 205 19.96 13.47 15.98
CA ARG A 205 19.60 12.55 17.06
C ARG A 205 18.27 12.92 17.70
N GLU A 206 18.06 14.20 18.00
CA GLU A 206 16.82 14.73 18.57
C GLU A 206 15.62 14.47 17.66
N GLN A 207 15.66 14.89 16.40
CA GLN A 207 14.53 14.72 15.48
C GLN A 207 14.20 13.24 15.20
N THR A 208 15.23 12.40 15.05
CA THR A 208 15.06 10.97 14.76
C THR A 208 14.45 10.27 15.97
N SER A 209 14.95 10.57 17.18
CA SER A 209 14.39 10.01 18.41
C SER A 209 12.95 10.43 18.63
N SER A 210 12.63 11.71 18.38
CA SER A 210 11.26 12.23 18.47
C SER A 210 10.31 11.51 17.50
N LEU A 211 10.73 11.33 16.24
CA LEU A 211 9.95 10.61 15.23
C LEU A 211 9.71 9.15 15.63
N LEU A 212 10.77 8.42 16.01
CA LEU A 212 10.67 7.01 16.41
C LEU A 212 9.76 6.85 17.63
N ASN A 213 9.91 7.70 18.65
CA ASN A 213 9.08 7.65 19.85
C ASN A 213 7.60 7.93 19.54
N SER A 214 7.31 8.90 18.67
CA SER A 214 5.94 9.21 18.25
C SER A 214 5.28 8.02 17.54
N ILE A 215 5.98 7.41 16.58
CA ILE A 215 5.48 6.23 15.86
C ILE A 215 5.30 5.06 16.81
N TRP A 216 6.28 4.79 17.69
CA TRP A 216 6.23 3.69 18.64
C TRP A 216 5.06 3.86 19.63
N ASN A 217 4.86 5.05 20.17
CA ASN A 217 3.73 5.32 21.07
C ASN A 217 2.38 5.13 20.39
N SER A 218 2.25 5.48 19.09
CA SER A 218 1.05 5.20 18.30
C SER A 218 0.79 3.70 18.17
N ILE A 219 1.82 2.92 17.79
CA ILE A 219 1.76 1.45 17.72
C ILE A 219 1.30 0.85 19.05
N LEU A 220 1.93 1.26 20.15
CA LEU A 220 1.64 0.75 21.48
C LEU A 220 0.22 1.09 21.94
N THR A 221 -0.24 2.31 21.67
CA THR A 221 -1.58 2.76 22.06
C THR A 221 -2.64 1.93 21.36
N ASP A 222 -2.50 1.74 20.04
CA ASP A 222 -3.43 0.96 19.23
C ASP A 222 -3.45 -0.53 19.65
N ILE A 223 -2.28 -1.14 19.87
CA ILE A 223 -2.16 -2.54 20.34
C ILE A 223 -2.71 -2.69 21.76
N SER A 224 -2.47 -1.71 22.64
CA SER A 224 -2.99 -1.70 24.00
C SER A 224 -4.51 -1.81 24.02
N VAL A 225 -5.19 -1.08 23.12
CA VAL A 225 -6.65 -1.13 22.98
C VAL A 225 -7.11 -2.50 22.49
N SER A 226 -6.54 -3.01 21.39
CA SER A 226 -7.05 -4.26 20.78
C SER A 226 -6.70 -5.51 21.57
N ARG A 227 -5.53 -5.55 22.21
CA ARG A 227 -5.03 -6.70 22.97
C ARG A 227 -5.26 -6.59 24.47
N LYS A 228 -5.73 -5.44 24.96
CA LYS A 228 -5.99 -5.16 26.39
C LYS A 228 -4.75 -5.34 27.27
N ILE A 229 -3.59 -4.92 26.76
CA ILE A 229 -2.30 -4.97 27.46
C ILE A 229 -1.84 -3.53 27.69
N PRO A 230 -1.57 -3.09 28.93
CA PRO A 230 -1.10 -1.73 29.18
C PRO A 230 0.17 -1.39 28.40
N VAL A 231 0.29 -0.14 27.96
CA VAL A 231 1.44 0.38 27.18
C VAL A 231 2.77 0.12 27.91
N GLU A 232 2.81 0.27 29.22
CA GLU A 232 3.99 0.01 30.05
C GLU A 232 4.40 -1.46 29.95
N LYS A 233 3.43 -2.37 29.94
CA LYS A 233 3.69 -3.81 29.80
C LYS A 233 4.17 -4.16 28.41
N LEU A 234 3.62 -3.52 27.37
CA LEU A 234 4.10 -3.69 26.00
C LEU A 234 5.56 -3.22 25.87
N ASN A 235 5.94 -2.08 26.46
CA ASN A 235 7.35 -1.67 26.50
C ASN A 235 8.24 -2.71 27.20
N GLN A 236 7.84 -3.24 28.36
CA GLN A 236 8.59 -4.30 29.03
C GLN A 236 8.78 -5.56 28.16
N ILE A 237 7.75 -5.92 27.38
CA ILE A 237 7.84 -7.06 26.46
C ILE A 237 8.87 -6.74 25.37
N ALA A 238 8.80 -5.56 24.76
CA ALA A 238 9.71 -5.16 23.70
C ALA A 238 11.16 -5.09 24.18
N ASP A 239 11.41 -4.41 25.30
CA ASP A 239 12.75 -4.24 25.88
C ASP A 239 13.38 -5.58 26.29
N GLY A 240 12.57 -6.51 26.78
CA GLY A 240 13.02 -7.85 27.19
C GLY A 240 12.98 -8.91 26.09
N LEU A 241 12.54 -8.58 24.88
CA LEU A 241 12.29 -9.53 23.78
C LEU A 241 11.40 -10.71 24.22
N LEU A 242 10.36 -10.42 25.01
CA LEU A 242 9.53 -11.41 25.71
C LEU A 242 8.42 -12.02 24.83
N ALA A 243 8.50 -11.87 23.51
CA ALA A 243 7.51 -12.38 22.55
C ALA A 243 8.10 -13.25 21.43
N ARG A 244 9.43 -13.47 21.40
CA ARG A 244 10.14 -14.03 20.24
C ARG A 244 9.77 -15.46 19.81
N THR A 245 9.13 -16.22 20.68
CA THR A 245 8.65 -17.59 20.37
C THR A 245 7.14 -17.68 20.57
N PRO A 246 6.46 -18.69 19.98
CA PRO A 246 5.01 -18.81 20.10
C PRO A 246 4.55 -18.99 21.56
N ALA A 247 5.31 -19.75 22.36
CA ALA A 247 5.06 -19.90 23.79
C ALA A 247 5.18 -18.57 24.54
N MET A 248 6.22 -17.78 24.24
CA MET A 248 6.43 -16.47 24.86
C MET A 248 5.37 -15.45 24.43
N ALA A 249 5.07 -15.35 23.13
CA ALA A 249 4.03 -14.47 22.61
C ALA A 249 2.65 -14.78 23.21
N LYS A 250 2.32 -16.07 23.39
CA LYS A 250 1.07 -16.49 24.02
C LYS A 250 1.05 -16.18 25.52
N ALA A 251 2.15 -16.42 26.23
CA ALA A 251 2.29 -16.06 27.65
C ALA A 251 2.21 -14.54 27.88
N ALA A 252 2.64 -13.75 26.89
CA ALA A 252 2.52 -12.29 26.88
C ALA A 252 1.14 -11.78 26.39
N HIS A 253 0.21 -12.67 26.04
CA HIS A 253 -1.12 -12.36 25.49
C HIS A 253 -1.14 -11.60 24.15
N LEU A 254 -0.01 -11.57 23.46
CA LEU A 254 0.11 -10.94 22.14
C LEU A 254 -0.55 -11.80 21.05
N ILE A 255 -0.56 -13.11 21.23
CA ILE A 255 -1.31 -14.04 20.37
C ILE A 255 -2.33 -14.83 21.21
N ASP A 256 -3.30 -15.43 20.52
CA ASP A 256 -4.37 -16.19 21.16
C ASP A 256 -4.10 -17.70 21.10
N LYS A 257 -3.57 -18.17 19.96
CA LYS A 257 -3.40 -19.61 19.69
C LYS A 257 -2.05 -19.92 19.06
N ILE A 258 -1.49 -21.03 19.49
CA ILE A 258 -0.36 -21.68 18.83
C ILE A 258 -0.97 -22.85 18.08
N ALA A 259 -0.95 -22.81 16.75
CA ALA A 259 -1.68 -23.76 15.92
C ALA A 259 -1.12 -23.79 14.51
N TYR A 260 -1.34 -24.88 13.78
CA TYR A 260 -1.07 -24.98 12.35
C TYR A 260 -2.20 -24.35 11.52
N GLU A 261 -1.92 -24.10 10.25
CA GLU A 261 -2.84 -23.47 9.30
C GLU A 261 -4.18 -24.23 9.16
N ASP A 262 -4.16 -25.57 9.19
CA ASP A 262 -5.37 -26.38 9.17
C ASP A 262 -6.28 -26.06 10.38
N GLN A 263 -5.69 -25.79 11.54
CA GLN A 263 -6.41 -25.43 12.76
C GLN A 263 -6.95 -23.99 12.72
N PHE A 264 -6.25 -23.08 12.04
CA PHE A 264 -6.75 -21.73 11.73
C PHE A 264 -8.00 -21.81 10.85
N HIS A 265 -7.92 -22.57 9.77
CA HIS A 265 -9.02 -22.85 8.86
C HIS A 265 -10.20 -23.57 9.54
N ASN A 266 -9.94 -24.47 10.48
CA ASN A 266 -10.98 -25.07 11.34
C ASN A 266 -11.67 -24.03 12.23
N GLY A 267 -10.94 -23.01 12.69
CA GLY A 267 -11.48 -21.86 13.42
C GLY A 267 -12.47 -21.05 12.59
N ILE A 268 -12.14 -20.79 11.32
CA ILE A 268 -13.02 -20.10 10.37
C ILE A 268 -14.31 -20.91 10.13
N ARG A 269 -14.19 -22.20 9.82
CA ARG A 269 -15.37 -23.09 9.63
C ARG A 269 -16.29 -23.09 10.84
N LYS A 270 -15.72 -23.13 12.05
CA LYS A 270 -16.49 -23.04 13.30
C LYS A 270 -17.25 -21.71 13.42
N ALA A 271 -16.62 -20.59 13.05
CA ALA A 271 -17.27 -19.28 13.06
C ALA A 271 -18.42 -19.19 12.04
N LEU A 272 -18.26 -19.83 10.87
CA LEU A 272 -19.28 -19.89 9.82
C LEU A 272 -20.34 -20.97 10.05
N LYS A 273 -20.16 -21.85 11.04
CA LYS A 273 -21.00 -23.05 11.28
C LYS A 273 -21.01 -24.03 10.10
N VAL A 274 -19.86 -24.17 9.42
CA VAL A 274 -19.62 -25.11 8.33
C VAL A 274 -18.92 -26.36 8.87
N ASN A 275 -19.18 -27.54 8.28
CA ASN A 275 -18.56 -28.79 8.74
C ASN A 275 -17.04 -28.78 8.54
N LYS A 276 -16.30 -29.51 9.40
CA LYS A 276 -14.82 -29.52 9.40
C LYS A 276 -14.19 -29.94 8.05
N ASN A 277 -14.89 -30.78 7.29
CA ASN A 277 -14.41 -31.34 6.02
C ASN A 277 -15.02 -30.66 4.79
N GLU A 278 -15.79 -29.58 4.99
CA GLU A 278 -16.38 -28.81 3.90
C GLU A 278 -15.56 -27.54 3.66
N ASP A 279 -15.49 -27.13 2.40
CA ASP A 279 -14.92 -25.85 2.04
C ASP A 279 -15.90 -24.72 2.38
N TYR A 280 -15.36 -23.59 2.79
CA TYR A 280 -16.14 -22.36 2.95
C TYR A 280 -15.87 -21.44 1.76
N HIS A 281 -16.82 -20.57 1.45
CA HIS A 281 -16.66 -19.60 0.38
C HIS A 281 -15.65 -18.52 0.79
N SER A 282 -14.75 -18.15 -0.12
CA SER A 282 -13.85 -17.02 0.04
C SER A 282 -13.86 -16.12 -1.20
N VAL A 283 -13.36 -14.91 -1.02
CA VAL A 283 -13.07 -13.97 -2.11
C VAL A 283 -11.81 -13.19 -1.75
N ASP A 284 -10.88 -13.02 -2.68
CA ASP A 284 -9.68 -12.22 -2.44
C ASP A 284 -10.04 -10.73 -2.35
N ILE A 285 -9.34 -10.00 -1.48
CA ILE A 285 -9.62 -8.58 -1.24
C ILE A 285 -9.46 -7.73 -2.52
N GLU A 286 -8.51 -8.07 -3.39
CA GLU A 286 -8.32 -7.38 -4.67
C GLU A 286 -9.51 -7.56 -5.60
N ASP A 287 -10.02 -8.78 -5.74
CA ASP A 287 -11.19 -9.07 -6.57
C ASP A 287 -12.46 -8.44 -5.99
N TYR A 288 -12.60 -8.47 -4.67
CA TYR A 288 -13.67 -7.76 -3.99
C TYR A 288 -13.58 -6.24 -4.22
N ALA A 289 -12.39 -5.65 -4.14
CA ALA A 289 -12.18 -4.23 -4.44
C ALA A 289 -12.54 -3.89 -5.88
N LYS A 290 -12.08 -4.69 -6.86
CA LYS A 290 -12.45 -4.53 -8.28
C LYS A 290 -13.97 -4.60 -8.48
N ASN A 291 -14.65 -5.54 -7.83
CA ASN A 291 -16.12 -5.63 -7.89
C ASN A 291 -16.81 -4.37 -7.38
N ILE A 292 -16.35 -3.82 -6.25
CA ILE A 292 -16.89 -2.58 -5.69
C ILE A 292 -16.65 -1.39 -6.63
N MET A 293 -15.50 -1.35 -7.31
CA MET A 293 -15.18 -0.29 -8.28
C MET A 293 -16.04 -0.37 -9.55
N LEU A 294 -16.33 -1.59 -10.03
CA LEU A 294 -17.14 -1.84 -11.22
C LEU A 294 -18.65 -1.77 -10.94
N SER A 295 -19.05 -1.89 -9.67
CA SER A 295 -20.46 -1.82 -9.29
C SER A 295 -21.01 -0.44 -9.63
N PRO A 296 -22.08 -0.36 -10.45
CA PRO A 296 -22.68 0.92 -10.80
C PRO A 296 -23.20 1.58 -9.52
N LYS A 297 -22.53 2.65 -9.10
CA LYS A 297 -23.09 3.54 -8.10
C LYS A 297 -24.20 4.32 -8.79
N ASN A 298 -25.42 4.24 -8.26
CA ASN A 298 -26.52 5.14 -8.60
C ASN A 298 -26.16 6.55 -8.13
N ALA A 299 -25.21 7.19 -8.82
CA ALA A 299 -24.76 8.53 -8.52
C ALA A 299 -24.98 9.39 -9.76
N ASP A 300 -26.22 9.83 -9.90
CA ASP A 300 -26.52 11.09 -10.57
C ASP A 300 -26.05 12.22 -9.64
N GLU A 301 -24.74 12.29 -9.40
CA GLU A 301 -24.16 13.25 -8.46
C GLU A 301 -23.38 14.30 -9.26
N SER A 302 -24.02 15.45 -9.42
CA SER A 302 -23.42 16.70 -9.90
C SER A 302 -22.32 17.25 -8.99
N ASP A 303 -22.08 16.60 -7.84
CA ASP A 303 -21.22 17.11 -6.77
C ASP A 303 -20.20 16.05 -6.37
N LYS A 304 -18.95 16.21 -6.85
CA LYS A 304 -17.84 15.28 -6.70
C LYS A 304 -16.70 15.92 -5.93
N ILE A 305 -15.93 15.10 -5.21
CA ILE A 305 -14.63 15.48 -4.66
C ILE A 305 -13.54 14.75 -5.45
N ALA A 306 -12.66 15.50 -6.10
CA ALA A 306 -11.55 14.91 -6.84
C ALA A 306 -10.42 14.54 -5.88
N ILE A 307 -9.84 13.34 -6.02
CA ILE A 307 -8.64 12.94 -5.29
C ILE A 307 -7.48 12.93 -6.29
N ILE A 308 -6.47 13.75 -6.04
CA ILE A 308 -5.25 13.83 -6.83
C ILE A 308 -4.11 13.25 -5.99
N TYR A 309 -3.46 12.20 -6.48
CA TYR A 309 -2.36 11.54 -5.81
C TYR A 309 -1.02 12.14 -6.23
N ALA A 310 -0.24 12.54 -5.24
CA ALA A 310 1.14 12.99 -5.35
C ALA A 310 2.00 12.05 -4.50
N GLN A 311 2.39 10.91 -5.07
CA GLN A 311 3.13 9.87 -4.38
C GLN A 311 4.48 9.60 -5.06
N GLY A 312 5.52 9.39 -4.26
CA GLY A 312 6.89 9.17 -4.74
C GLY A 312 7.80 10.39 -4.66
N GLU A 313 9.01 10.25 -5.20
CA GLU A 313 9.98 11.35 -5.29
C GLU A 313 9.50 12.41 -6.28
N ILE A 314 9.76 13.68 -5.98
CA ILE A 314 9.45 14.80 -6.88
C ILE A 314 10.59 14.94 -7.91
N THR A 315 10.31 14.58 -9.15
CA THR A 315 11.26 14.66 -10.28
C THR A 315 10.79 15.71 -11.29
N SER A 316 11.53 15.93 -12.38
CA SER A 316 11.11 16.87 -13.44
C SER A 316 10.50 16.12 -14.60
N GLY A 317 9.42 16.66 -15.18
CA GLY A 317 8.77 16.11 -16.36
C GLY A 317 7.34 15.64 -16.11
N GLU A 318 6.98 14.49 -16.68
CA GLU A 318 5.60 14.00 -16.65
C GLU A 318 5.22 13.45 -15.28
N GLY A 319 6.07 12.61 -14.69
CA GLY A 319 5.71 11.79 -13.53
C GLY A 319 4.81 10.61 -13.91
N ASP A 320 4.65 9.69 -12.97
CA ASP A 320 3.79 8.51 -13.10
C ASP A 320 3.22 8.09 -11.72
N VAL A 321 2.82 6.84 -11.57
CA VAL A 321 2.28 6.33 -10.30
C VAL A 321 3.34 6.18 -9.20
N ASN A 322 4.63 6.24 -9.49
CA ASN A 322 5.72 6.10 -8.53
C ASN A 322 6.58 7.36 -8.40
N GLU A 323 6.41 8.35 -9.26
CA GLU A 323 7.13 9.63 -9.24
C GLU A 323 6.22 10.82 -9.51
N ILE A 324 6.44 11.91 -8.79
CA ILE A 324 5.67 13.15 -8.94
C ILE A 324 6.37 14.03 -9.97
N GLY A 325 5.68 14.34 -11.07
CA GLY A 325 6.12 15.29 -12.09
C GLY A 325 5.17 16.47 -12.25
N GLU A 326 5.70 17.64 -12.62
CA GLU A 326 4.89 18.86 -12.68
C GLU A 326 3.80 18.81 -13.75
N ARG A 327 4.00 18.07 -14.85
CA ARG A 327 3.04 18.07 -15.97
C ARG A 327 1.79 17.25 -15.66
N SER A 328 1.92 16.05 -15.09
CA SER A 328 0.76 15.24 -14.67
C SER A 328 -0.02 15.93 -13.57
N MET A 329 0.66 16.44 -12.54
CA MET A 329 0.04 17.20 -11.45
C MET A 329 -0.73 18.42 -11.97
N ARG A 330 -0.12 19.20 -12.87
CA ARG A 330 -0.78 20.36 -13.47
C ARG A 330 -2.01 19.95 -14.29
N ARG A 331 -1.93 18.88 -15.09
CA ARG A 331 -3.07 18.38 -15.88
C ARG A 331 -4.22 17.99 -14.97
N SER A 332 -3.96 17.16 -13.95
CA SER A 332 -4.99 16.71 -13.00
C SER A 332 -5.63 17.86 -12.23
N LEU A 333 -4.83 18.84 -11.77
CA LEU A 333 -5.35 20.04 -11.10
C LEU A 333 -6.20 20.89 -12.03
N GLN A 334 -5.78 21.07 -13.29
CA GLN A 334 -6.53 21.86 -14.26
C GLN A 334 -7.84 21.19 -14.68
N GLU A 335 -7.84 19.87 -14.87
CA GLU A 335 -9.06 19.08 -15.14
C GLU A 335 -10.03 19.20 -13.97
N ALA A 336 -9.57 18.91 -12.75
CA ALA A 336 -10.40 19.02 -11.55
C ALA A 336 -10.90 20.45 -11.30
N LYS A 337 -10.11 21.47 -11.63
CA LYS A 337 -10.50 22.89 -11.54
C LYS A 337 -11.59 23.29 -12.54
N LYS A 338 -11.56 22.74 -13.76
CA LYS A 338 -12.50 23.10 -14.84
C LYS A 338 -13.82 22.33 -14.79
N ASP A 339 -13.85 21.13 -14.21
CA ASP A 339 -15.06 20.31 -14.14
C ASP A 339 -16.08 20.89 -13.15
N GLU A 340 -17.20 21.45 -13.61
CA GLU A 340 -18.23 22.05 -12.76
C GLU A 340 -18.83 21.09 -11.72
N ASN A 341 -18.71 19.77 -11.95
CA ASN A 341 -19.17 18.78 -10.99
C ASN A 341 -18.21 18.61 -9.81
N VAL A 342 -16.93 18.92 -9.97
CA VAL A 342 -15.95 18.83 -8.88
C VAL A 342 -16.11 20.04 -7.95
N LYS A 343 -16.51 19.83 -6.70
CA LYS A 343 -16.72 20.89 -5.71
C LYS A 343 -15.51 21.15 -4.82
N ALA A 344 -14.65 20.14 -4.64
CA ALA A 344 -13.41 20.24 -3.88
C ALA A 344 -12.36 19.24 -4.38
N ILE A 345 -11.11 19.46 -3.99
CA ILE A 345 -9.97 18.61 -4.32
C ILE A 345 -9.31 18.14 -3.03
N ILE A 346 -9.05 16.84 -2.92
CA ILE A 346 -8.14 16.25 -1.94
C ILE A 346 -6.81 15.99 -2.64
N LEU A 347 -5.74 16.64 -2.17
CA LEU A 347 -4.38 16.36 -2.59
C LEU A 347 -3.77 15.33 -1.63
N ARG A 348 -3.67 14.08 -2.07
CA ARG A 348 -3.10 12.98 -1.30
C ARG A 348 -1.59 12.91 -1.54
N ILE A 349 -0.80 13.28 -0.53
CA ILE A 349 0.67 13.39 -0.64
C ILE A 349 1.33 12.23 0.11
N ASP A 350 2.16 11.44 -0.57
CA ASP A 350 3.10 10.50 0.05
C ASP A 350 4.49 10.64 -0.58
N SER A 351 5.26 11.65 -0.14
CA SER A 351 6.52 12.06 -0.76
C SER A 351 7.61 12.48 0.23
N PRO A 352 8.86 12.02 0.05
CA PRO A 352 10.03 12.56 0.75
C PRO A 352 10.45 13.95 0.23
N GLY A 353 9.83 14.43 -0.86
CA GLY A 353 10.23 15.62 -1.61
C GLY A 353 11.08 15.27 -2.82
N GLY A 354 11.97 16.18 -3.21
CA GLY A 354 12.82 16.04 -4.39
C GLY A 354 13.16 17.39 -4.99
N ASN A 355 12.99 17.53 -6.30
CA ASN A 355 13.33 18.72 -7.07
C ASN A 355 12.55 19.98 -6.60
N ALA A 356 13.27 21.02 -6.21
CA ALA A 356 12.70 22.26 -5.69
C ALA A 356 11.96 23.08 -6.77
N LEU A 357 12.46 23.10 -8.01
CA LEU A 357 11.82 23.81 -9.11
C LEU A 357 10.49 23.14 -9.49
N THR A 358 10.48 21.81 -9.63
CA THR A 358 9.23 21.05 -9.84
C THR A 358 8.24 21.34 -8.72
N SER A 359 8.70 21.33 -7.46
CA SER A 359 7.86 21.62 -6.30
C SER A 359 7.22 23.01 -6.40
N ASP A 360 7.98 24.04 -6.78
CA ASP A 360 7.46 25.41 -6.97
C ASP A 360 6.42 25.51 -8.09
N LEU A 361 6.66 24.82 -9.21
CA LEU A 361 5.71 24.77 -10.33
C LEU A 361 4.37 24.10 -9.94
N ILE A 362 4.44 23.01 -9.18
CA ILE A 362 3.25 22.31 -8.66
C ILE A 362 2.53 23.21 -7.65
N TRP A 363 3.26 23.76 -6.67
CA TRP A 363 2.72 24.69 -5.67
C TRP A 363 2.00 25.87 -6.34
N ARG A 364 2.59 26.44 -7.40
CA ARG A 364 1.97 27.53 -8.15
C ARG A 364 0.63 27.14 -8.77
N GLU A 365 0.49 25.96 -9.36
CA GLU A 365 -0.79 25.50 -9.92
C GLU A 365 -1.82 25.21 -8.81
N ILE A 366 -1.38 24.69 -7.66
CA ILE A 366 -2.23 24.51 -6.48
C ILE A 366 -2.79 25.85 -6.00
N GLU A 367 -1.96 26.89 -5.88
CA GLU A 367 -2.39 28.24 -5.49
C GLU A 367 -3.37 28.87 -6.48
N ILE A 368 -3.21 28.60 -7.78
CA ILE A 368 -4.19 29.02 -8.80
C ILE A 368 -5.50 28.25 -8.61
N THR A 369 -5.42 26.95 -8.31
CA THR A 369 -6.58 26.08 -8.14
C THR A 369 -7.39 26.42 -6.89
N LYS A 370 -6.72 26.72 -5.77
CA LYS A 370 -7.31 27.14 -4.49
C LYS A 370 -8.21 28.38 -4.61
N LYS A 371 -7.96 29.25 -5.61
CA LYS A 371 -8.81 30.44 -5.87
C LYS A 371 -10.16 30.10 -6.47
N VAL A 372 -10.32 28.92 -7.04
CA VAL A 372 -11.55 28.46 -7.70
C VAL A 372 -12.25 27.39 -6.89
N LYS A 373 -11.48 26.45 -6.32
CA LYS A 373 -12.01 25.30 -5.56
C LYS A 373 -11.21 25.07 -4.29
N PRO A 374 -11.85 24.68 -3.17
CA PRO A 374 -11.15 24.23 -1.97
C PRO A 374 -10.20 23.07 -2.30
N VAL A 375 -8.95 23.19 -1.83
CA VAL A 375 -7.95 22.11 -1.87
C VAL A 375 -7.59 21.73 -0.44
N VAL A 376 -7.79 20.47 -0.09
CA VAL A 376 -7.49 19.90 1.22
C VAL A 376 -6.37 18.89 1.07
N VAL A 377 -5.37 18.94 1.94
CA VAL A 377 -4.24 18.01 1.92
C VAL A 377 -4.54 16.80 2.81
N SER A 378 -4.23 15.61 2.30
CA SER A 378 -4.16 14.36 3.06
C SER A 378 -2.75 13.81 2.97
N MET A 379 -2.06 13.66 4.10
CA MET A 379 -0.66 13.20 4.15
C MET A 379 -0.60 11.69 4.40
N GLY A 380 0.22 10.99 3.63
CA GLY A 380 0.52 9.57 3.73
C GLY A 380 1.66 9.29 4.70
N ASN A 381 2.57 8.39 4.34
CA ASN A 381 3.72 8.09 5.19
C ASN A 381 4.68 9.27 5.30
N LEU A 382 4.86 10.02 4.22
CA LEU A 382 5.72 11.19 4.16
C LEU A 382 5.01 12.35 3.45
N ALA A 383 5.16 13.55 3.97
CA ALA A 383 4.92 14.79 3.25
C ALA A 383 6.02 15.76 3.66
N ALA A 384 7.25 15.45 3.25
CA ALA A 384 8.46 16.09 3.74
C ALA A 384 9.19 16.86 2.63
N SER A 385 9.98 17.86 3.00
CA SER A 385 10.76 18.66 2.04
C SER A 385 9.87 19.23 0.92
N GLY A 386 10.11 18.89 -0.35
CA GLY A 386 9.25 19.30 -1.46
C GLY A 386 7.82 18.76 -1.35
N GLY A 387 7.62 17.60 -0.73
CA GLY A 387 6.29 17.06 -0.43
C GLY A 387 5.50 17.95 0.54
N TYR A 388 6.18 18.60 1.49
CA TYR A 388 5.56 19.61 2.36
C TYR A 388 5.36 20.95 1.64
N TYR A 389 6.25 21.30 0.70
CA TYR A 389 6.12 22.52 -0.10
C TYR A 389 4.83 22.48 -0.93
N ILE A 390 4.48 21.34 -1.52
CA ILE A 390 3.27 21.20 -2.34
C ILE A 390 1.98 20.97 -1.53
N ALA A 391 2.02 20.98 -0.19
CA ALA A 391 0.83 20.91 0.67
C ALA A 391 0.23 22.31 0.88
#